data_AF-A0A179D529-F1
#
_entry.id   AF-A0A179D529-F1
#
_cell.length_a   1.000
_cell.length_b   1.000
_cell.length_c   1.000
_cell.angle_alpha   90.00
_cell.angle_beta   90.00
_cell.angle_gamma   90.00
#
_symmetry.space_group_name_H-M   'P 1'
#
loop_
_entity.id
_entity.type
_entity.pdbx_description
1 polymer ?
#
loop_
_entity_poly.entity_id
_entity_poly.type
_entity_poly.pdbx_seq_one_letter_code
_entity_poly.pdbx_strand_id
1 'polypeptide(L)'
;MLGRVPEGEDLEETVRAILEHSGMSREEVRGRLSGIPQEMAHLVNGLSGGFVPPGPSGAPTRGAVEVLPTGRNFFSVDPLRIPTRTAWERGVRQAEALLERHRRDHGRVPRTLAMVLWGSPTMRTRGEDFACALWLLGVRPRWKNDGRISGVEVVPLSELGRPRVDVCLTVSGFFRDAFRNLMELFDRAVAEVAAMPEPPEMNPLVEALKRDLEELCSQGLSPERARRLALFRVFSEPPGAYGTGVETVLDAGAWKSRRDLAEVFLSTMGHAYGEGAYGAEAREALRGVLSRTEVTYKNEDTREIDILSCDCFNAYHGGLNATVEALSGRKPVSYSASTADPERPVVRTTEEEMRFLFRIKVLNPRWIEGLKQHGFKGAGDLSRVVDLIFQWDATSDVVSDRMYEELARTYALDPGMQRFFRKHNPAALLNIAERLLEAANRGLWQNPDPEVLNRLKDLVLEMERELE
;
A
#
# COMPACT_ATOMS: atom_id res chain seq x y z
N MET A 1 7.55 -16.96 -19.13
CA MET A 1 7.55 -18.36 -19.60
C MET A 1 7.29 -19.22 -18.37
N LEU A 2 6.13 -19.88 -18.28
CA LEU A 2 5.69 -20.59 -17.06
C LEU A 2 6.48 -21.90 -16.86
N GLY A 3 6.67 -22.32 -15.61
CA GLY A 3 7.31 -23.60 -15.28
C GLY A 3 8.79 -23.71 -15.66
N ARG A 4 9.51 -22.60 -15.82
CA ARG A 4 10.96 -22.62 -16.07
C ARG A 4 11.72 -22.11 -14.86
N VAL A 5 12.72 -22.88 -14.45
CA VAL A 5 13.71 -22.46 -13.46
C VAL A 5 14.52 -21.31 -14.07
N PRO A 6 14.80 -20.22 -13.33
CA PRO A 6 15.77 -19.23 -13.76
C PRO A 6 17.13 -19.89 -14.07
N GLU A 7 17.88 -19.32 -15.00
CA GLU A 7 19.20 -19.82 -15.41
C GLU A 7 20.26 -18.73 -15.27
N GLY A 8 21.54 -19.11 -15.28
CA GLY A 8 22.66 -18.16 -15.29
C GLY A 8 22.63 -17.18 -14.10
N GLU A 9 22.81 -15.89 -14.40
CA GLU A 9 22.86 -14.83 -13.40
C GLU A 9 21.52 -14.65 -12.66
N ASP A 10 20.38 -14.80 -13.35
CA ASP A 10 19.06 -14.65 -12.75
C ASP A 10 18.79 -15.68 -11.63
N LEU A 11 19.27 -16.91 -11.82
CA LEU A 11 19.21 -17.95 -10.79
C LEU A 11 20.05 -17.56 -9.58
N GLU A 12 21.25 -17.07 -9.82
CA GLU A 12 22.18 -16.70 -8.76
C GLU A 12 21.70 -15.48 -7.95
N GLU A 13 21.08 -14.50 -8.61
CA GLU A 13 20.44 -13.37 -7.95
C GLU A 13 19.19 -13.80 -7.18
N THR A 14 18.34 -14.65 -7.76
CA THR A 14 17.15 -15.19 -7.08
C THR A 14 17.53 -15.96 -5.81
N VAL A 15 18.53 -16.85 -5.91
CA VAL A 15 19.03 -17.61 -4.76
C VAL A 15 19.61 -16.68 -3.71
N ARG A 16 20.40 -15.67 -4.10
CA ARG A 16 20.97 -14.68 -3.18
C ARG A 16 19.88 -13.91 -2.42
N ALA A 17 18.83 -13.47 -3.11
CA ALA A 17 17.73 -12.72 -2.51
C ALA A 17 16.94 -13.55 -1.49
N ILE A 18 16.73 -14.85 -1.76
CA ILE A 18 16.07 -15.77 -0.83
C ILE A 18 16.97 -16.07 0.37
N LEU A 19 18.29 -16.24 0.14
CA LEU A 19 19.22 -16.62 1.19
C LEU A 19 19.30 -15.62 2.34
N GLU A 20 19.19 -14.32 2.06
CA GLU A 20 19.35 -13.22 3.03
C GLU A 20 18.50 -13.38 4.29
N HIS A 21 17.30 -13.96 4.16
CA HIS A 21 16.35 -14.12 5.27
C HIS A 21 15.89 -15.57 5.50
N SER A 22 16.46 -16.54 4.78
CA SER A 22 16.02 -17.94 4.81
C SER A 22 16.54 -18.79 5.96
N GLY A 23 17.77 -18.53 6.42
CA GLY A 23 18.52 -19.48 7.27
C GLY A 23 18.87 -20.82 6.60
N MET A 24 18.67 -20.96 5.28
CA MET A 24 18.93 -22.19 4.51
C MET A 24 20.29 -22.15 3.78
N SER A 25 20.75 -23.33 3.32
CA SER A 25 21.89 -23.45 2.41
C SER A 25 21.50 -23.09 0.98
N ARG A 26 22.51 -22.70 0.19
CA ARG A 26 22.38 -22.42 -1.24
C ARG A 26 21.84 -23.62 -2.02
N GLU A 27 22.31 -24.81 -1.70
CA GLU A 27 21.91 -26.09 -2.31
C GLU A 27 20.44 -26.39 -2.00
N GLU A 28 19.98 -26.12 -0.78
CA GLU A 28 18.58 -26.32 -0.41
C GLU A 28 17.64 -25.40 -1.19
N VAL A 29 17.98 -24.11 -1.29
CA VAL A 29 17.19 -23.14 -2.07
C VAL A 29 17.15 -23.54 -3.54
N ARG A 30 18.30 -23.89 -4.14
CA ARG A 30 18.36 -24.39 -5.52
C ARG A 30 17.54 -25.67 -5.70
N GLY A 31 17.61 -26.60 -4.75
CA GLY A 31 16.82 -27.82 -4.74
C GLY A 31 15.32 -27.52 -4.78
N ARG A 32 14.84 -26.55 -4.00
CA ARG A 32 13.43 -26.12 -4.04
C ARG A 32 13.06 -25.43 -5.35
N LEU A 33 13.91 -24.54 -5.86
CA LEU A 33 13.69 -23.86 -7.15
C LEU A 33 13.66 -24.84 -8.33
N SER A 34 14.39 -25.95 -8.26
CA SER A 34 14.34 -26.99 -9.29
C SER A 34 12.95 -27.64 -9.44
N GLY A 35 12.06 -27.42 -8.48
CA GLY A 35 10.66 -27.86 -8.53
C GLY A 35 9.71 -26.95 -9.33
N ILE A 36 10.14 -25.77 -9.80
CA ILE A 36 9.29 -24.84 -10.60
C ILE A 36 8.59 -25.51 -11.81
N PRO A 37 9.19 -26.47 -12.54
CA PRO A 37 8.49 -27.18 -13.61
C PRO A 37 7.18 -27.89 -13.18
N GLN A 38 6.98 -28.11 -11.88
CA GLN A 38 5.72 -28.62 -11.34
C GLN A 38 4.54 -27.68 -11.59
N GLU A 39 4.74 -26.39 -11.84
CA GLU A 39 3.67 -25.45 -12.24
C GLU A 39 2.87 -25.97 -13.43
N MET A 40 3.55 -26.43 -14.48
CA MET A 40 2.90 -26.96 -15.67
C MET A 40 2.29 -28.34 -15.43
N ALA A 41 2.99 -29.20 -14.70
CA ALA A 41 2.49 -30.54 -14.38
C ALA A 41 1.19 -30.48 -13.55
N HIS A 42 1.16 -29.64 -12.51
CA HIS A 42 -0.02 -29.48 -11.66
C HIS A 42 -1.14 -28.70 -12.36
N LEU A 43 -0.84 -27.78 -13.28
CA LEU A 43 -1.86 -27.17 -14.14
C LEU A 43 -2.58 -28.24 -14.99
N VAL A 44 -1.82 -29.10 -15.69
CA VAL A 44 -2.39 -30.18 -16.52
C VAL A 44 -3.19 -31.16 -15.67
N ASN A 45 -2.67 -31.55 -14.50
CA ASN A 45 -3.36 -32.43 -13.57
C ASN A 45 -4.67 -31.81 -13.06
N GLY A 46 -4.66 -30.53 -12.68
CA GLY A 46 -5.86 -29.81 -12.23
C GLY A 46 -6.92 -29.68 -13.31
N LEU A 47 -6.52 -29.37 -14.55
CA LEU A 47 -7.44 -29.35 -15.71
C LEU A 47 -8.04 -30.73 -16.02
N SER A 48 -7.35 -31.81 -15.62
CA SER A 48 -7.83 -33.19 -15.74
C SER A 48 -8.71 -33.63 -14.56
N GLY A 49 -9.07 -32.71 -13.66
CA GLY A 49 -9.85 -33.02 -12.44
C GLY A 49 -9.02 -33.69 -11.33
N GLY A 50 -7.69 -33.71 -11.47
CA GLY A 50 -6.77 -34.29 -10.51
C GLY A 50 -6.51 -33.39 -9.30
N PHE A 51 -6.03 -34.00 -8.21
CA PHE A 51 -5.70 -33.29 -6.98
C PHE A 51 -4.42 -32.45 -7.13
N VAL A 52 -4.51 -31.14 -6.89
CA VAL A 52 -3.35 -30.24 -6.84
C VAL A 52 -2.89 -30.10 -5.38
N PRO A 53 -1.64 -30.49 -5.04
CA PRO A 53 -1.16 -30.46 -3.65
C PRO A 53 -1.23 -29.05 -3.04
N PRO A 54 -1.72 -28.91 -1.79
CA PRO A 54 -1.72 -27.62 -1.12
C PRO A 54 -0.33 -27.21 -0.62
N GLY A 55 -0.12 -25.92 -0.40
CA GLY A 55 1.12 -25.39 0.15
C GLY A 55 0.94 -24.04 0.84
N PRO A 56 1.87 -23.60 1.69
CA PRO A 56 1.80 -22.26 2.27
C PRO A 56 2.05 -21.18 1.21
N SER A 57 1.51 -19.99 1.46
CA SER A 57 1.80 -18.76 0.71
C SER A 57 2.65 -17.78 1.55
N GLY A 58 3.40 -16.90 0.87
CA GLY A 58 4.34 -16.00 1.51
C GLY A 58 5.35 -15.40 0.53
N ALA A 59 6.35 -14.70 1.06
CA ALA A 59 7.45 -14.14 0.27
C ALA A 59 8.75 -14.90 0.61
N PRO A 60 9.36 -15.64 -0.33
CA PRO A 60 10.55 -16.43 -0.06
C PRO A 60 11.76 -15.54 0.28
N THR A 61 11.83 -14.34 -0.29
CA THR A 61 12.82 -13.29 0.04
C THR A 61 12.65 -12.73 1.44
N ARG A 62 11.53 -13.01 2.12
CA ARG A 62 11.27 -12.59 3.49
C ARG A 62 11.30 -13.76 4.48
N GLY A 63 12.03 -14.81 4.14
CA GLY A 63 12.25 -15.99 4.97
C GLY A 63 11.17 -17.07 4.90
N ALA A 64 10.09 -16.86 4.14
CA ALA A 64 9.06 -17.88 3.93
C ALA A 64 9.47 -18.88 2.85
N VAL A 65 10.57 -19.62 3.03
CA VAL A 65 11.12 -20.52 1.99
C VAL A 65 10.28 -21.77 1.79
N GLU A 66 9.45 -22.12 2.78
CA GLU A 66 8.50 -23.22 2.72
C GLU A 66 7.43 -23.04 1.63
N VAL A 67 7.30 -21.84 1.05
CA VAL A 67 6.44 -21.54 -0.10
C VAL A 67 6.97 -22.15 -1.40
N LEU A 68 8.24 -22.54 -1.44
CA LEU A 68 8.85 -23.25 -2.57
C LEU A 68 8.79 -24.78 -2.36
N PRO A 69 8.56 -25.56 -3.44
CA PRO A 69 8.36 -25.13 -4.82
C PRO A 69 6.98 -24.49 -5.08
N THR A 70 6.90 -23.75 -6.18
CA THR A 70 5.65 -23.20 -6.75
C THR A 70 4.82 -24.31 -7.41
N GLY A 71 3.68 -23.95 -8.00
CA GLY A 71 2.76 -24.92 -8.62
C GLY A 71 1.85 -25.64 -7.62
N ARG A 72 1.63 -25.08 -6.43
CA ARG A 72 0.76 -25.66 -5.38
C ARG A 72 -0.52 -24.84 -5.20
N ASN A 73 -1.58 -25.50 -4.71
CA ASN A 73 -2.83 -24.83 -4.33
C ASN A 73 -2.63 -24.14 -2.98
N PHE A 74 -2.17 -22.89 -3.00
CA PHE A 74 -1.68 -22.27 -1.79
C PHE A 74 -2.81 -21.94 -0.79
N PHE A 75 -2.50 -21.99 0.50
CA PHE A 75 -3.33 -21.48 1.59
C PHE A 75 -2.61 -20.34 2.32
N SER A 76 -3.33 -19.60 3.15
CA SER A 76 -2.78 -18.46 3.89
C SER A 76 -2.48 -18.82 5.35
N VAL A 77 -3.34 -18.39 6.28
CA VAL A 77 -3.07 -18.37 7.73
C VAL A 77 -4.37 -18.52 8.52
N ASP A 78 -4.24 -18.95 9.78
CA ASP A 78 -5.32 -18.87 10.76
C ASP A 78 -5.49 -17.42 11.22
N PRO A 79 -6.59 -16.71 10.87
CA PRO A 79 -6.79 -15.32 11.24
C PRO A 79 -6.91 -15.12 12.77
N LEU A 80 -7.25 -16.17 13.53
CA LEU A 80 -7.39 -16.09 14.99
C LEU A 80 -6.05 -15.99 15.73
N ARG A 81 -4.93 -16.22 15.03
CA ARG A 81 -3.56 -16.20 15.56
C ARG A 81 -2.77 -14.97 15.13
N ILE A 82 -3.44 -13.97 14.56
CA ILE A 82 -2.84 -12.73 14.11
C ILE A 82 -3.15 -11.60 15.10
N PRO A 83 -2.17 -10.78 15.51
CA PRO A 83 -0.74 -10.89 15.17
C PRO A 83 -0.06 -12.02 15.96
N THR A 84 0.92 -12.69 15.35
CA THR A 84 1.79 -13.63 16.09
C THR A 84 2.73 -12.87 17.04
N ARG A 85 3.36 -13.55 18.00
CA ARG A 85 4.35 -12.92 18.90
C ARG A 85 5.54 -12.32 18.15
N THR A 86 6.05 -13.02 17.13
CA THR A 86 7.13 -12.50 16.26
C THR A 86 6.66 -11.31 15.43
N ALA A 87 5.43 -11.35 14.90
CA ALA A 87 4.86 -10.21 14.18
C ALA A 87 4.64 -9.01 15.10
N TRP A 88 4.32 -9.25 16.38
CA TRP A 88 4.23 -8.19 17.39
C TRP A 88 5.56 -7.48 17.62
N GLU A 89 6.65 -8.22 17.85
CA GLU A 89 7.98 -7.63 18.04
C GLU A 89 8.41 -6.79 16.83
N ARG A 90 8.18 -7.29 15.62
CA ARG A 90 8.48 -6.57 14.37
C ARG A 90 7.57 -5.37 14.14
N GLY A 91 6.27 -5.50 14.42
CA GLY A 91 5.32 -4.39 14.33
C GLY A 91 5.62 -3.26 15.33
N VAL A 92 6.06 -3.59 16.55
CA VAL A 92 6.56 -2.60 17.52
C VAL A 92 7.80 -1.89 16.96
N ARG A 93 8.75 -2.64 16.40
CA ARG A 93 9.96 -2.05 15.77
C ARG A 93 9.60 -1.13 14.60
N GLN A 94 8.63 -1.52 13.77
CA GLN A 94 8.11 -0.71 12.66
C GLN A 94 7.47 0.59 13.18
N ALA A 95 6.63 0.51 14.21
CA ALA A 95 6.00 1.67 14.82
C ALA A 95 7.04 2.62 15.45
N GLU A 96 8.03 2.10 16.17
CA GLU A 96 9.12 2.91 16.74
C GLU A 96 9.96 3.59 15.66
N ALA A 97 10.26 2.92 14.55
CA ALA A 97 10.97 3.52 13.42
C ALA A 97 10.17 4.68 12.79
N LEU A 98 8.85 4.54 12.69
CA LEU A 98 7.95 5.59 12.20
C LEU A 98 7.88 6.78 13.16
N LEU A 99 7.72 6.51 14.46
CA LEU A 99 7.69 7.55 15.50
C LEU A 99 9.02 8.31 15.54
N GLU A 100 10.15 7.61 15.45
CA GLU A 100 11.46 8.21 15.40
C GLU A 100 11.65 9.08 14.17
N ARG A 101 11.27 8.56 13.00
CA ARG A 101 11.31 9.31 11.74
C ARG A 101 10.55 10.63 11.87
N HIS A 102 9.30 10.58 12.33
CA HIS A 102 8.46 11.76 12.47
C HIS A 102 8.99 12.71 13.55
N ARG A 103 9.52 12.18 14.66
CA ARG A 103 10.11 12.99 15.73
C ARG A 103 11.36 13.73 15.27
N ARG A 104 12.21 13.10 14.47
CA ARG A 104 13.39 13.73 13.89
C ARG A 104 13.01 14.88 12.96
N ASP A 105 11.99 14.67 12.12
CA ASP A 105 11.61 15.62 11.09
C ASP A 105 10.71 16.77 11.64
N HIS A 106 9.94 16.53 12.72
CA HIS A 106 8.93 17.47 13.24
C HIS A 106 9.04 17.78 14.75
N GLY A 107 10.04 17.24 15.45
CA GLY A 107 10.28 17.47 16.89
C GLY A 107 9.32 16.77 17.86
N ARG A 108 8.33 16.02 17.35
CA ARG A 108 7.33 15.30 18.16
C ARG A 108 6.81 14.05 17.45
N VAL A 109 6.14 13.17 18.20
CA VAL A 109 5.34 12.10 17.61
C VAL A 109 4.07 12.68 16.95
N PRO A 110 3.49 12.01 15.92
CA PRO A 110 2.23 12.43 15.34
C PRO A 110 1.09 12.30 16.36
N ARG A 111 0.13 13.22 16.35
CA ARG A 111 -1.08 13.12 17.20
C ARG A 111 -2.12 12.20 16.56
N THR A 112 -2.25 12.27 15.24
CA THR A 112 -3.24 11.53 14.45
C THR A 112 -2.58 10.90 13.22
N LEU A 113 -2.96 9.66 12.91
CA LEU A 113 -2.40 8.91 11.80
C LEU A 113 -3.48 8.06 11.13
N ALA A 114 -3.53 8.09 9.80
CA ALA A 114 -4.35 7.17 9.01
C ALA A 114 -3.45 6.14 8.31
N MET A 115 -3.71 4.86 8.55
CA MET A 115 -2.94 3.73 8.04
C MET A 115 -3.77 2.88 7.10
N VAL A 116 -3.21 2.55 5.94
CA VAL A 116 -3.81 1.60 5.00
C VAL A 116 -3.39 0.18 5.37
N LEU A 117 -4.34 -0.73 5.60
CA LEU A 117 -4.07 -2.17 5.84
C LEU A 117 -4.64 -3.05 4.73
N TRP A 118 -3.82 -3.98 4.26
CA TRP A 118 -4.21 -4.95 3.23
C TRP A 118 -4.14 -6.38 3.75
N GLY A 119 -5.03 -7.23 3.23
CA GLY A 119 -5.09 -8.64 3.61
C GLY A 119 -3.82 -9.42 3.23
N SER A 120 -3.30 -9.23 2.02
CA SER A 120 -2.13 -10.00 1.55
C SER A 120 -0.86 -9.75 2.39
N PRO A 121 -0.44 -8.50 2.66
CA PRO A 121 0.65 -8.23 3.62
C PRO A 121 0.38 -8.78 5.03
N THR A 122 -0.86 -8.70 5.51
CA THR A 122 -1.25 -9.25 6.82
C THR A 122 -1.03 -10.78 6.85
N MET A 123 -1.37 -11.49 5.78
CA MET A 123 -1.12 -12.92 5.64
C MET A 123 0.38 -13.24 5.56
N ARG A 124 1.16 -12.49 4.76
CA ARG A 124 2.60 -12.70 4.57
C ARG A 124 3.40 -12.48 5.85
N THR A 125 3.08 -11.41 6.58
CA THR A 125 3.81 -11.00 7.79
C THR A 125 3.25 -11.58 9.08
N ARG A 126 2.11 -12.26 9.03
CA ARG A 126 1.36 -12.70 10.21
C ARG A 126 0.93 -11.54 11.13
N GLY A 127 0.68 -10.37 10.54
CA GLY A 127 0.08 -9.20 11.21
C GLY A 127 1.03 -8.11 11.71
N GLU A 128 2.18 -7.89 11.07
CA GLU A 128 3.14 -6.86 11.50
C GLU A 128 2.54 -5.45 11.43
N ASP A 129 1.88 -5.11 10.32
CA ASP A 129 1.21 -3.81 10.16
C ASP A 129 0.09 -3.56 11.17
N PHE A 130 -0.67 -4.62 11.50
CA PHE A 130 -1.72 -4.54 12.52
C PHE A 130 -1.12 -4.37 13.93
N ALA A 131 -0.01 -5.06 14.22
CA ALA A 131 0.74 -4.87 15.46
C ALA A 131 1.33 -3.45 15.56
N CYS A 132 1.82 -2.89 14.45
CA CYS A 132 2.25 -1.49 14.36
C CYS A 132 1.12 -0.54 14.77
N ALA A 133 -0.08 -0.70 14.20
CA ALA A 133 -1.26 0.09 14.56
C ALA A 133 -1.64 -0.01 16.05
N LEU A 134 -1.65 -1.22 16.61
CA LEU A 134 -1.92 -1.45 18.04
C LEU A 134 -0.88 -0.73 18.93
N TRP A 135 0.41 -0.84 18.60
CA TRP A 135 1.45 -0.19 19.38
C TRP A 135 1.36 1.34 19.29
N LEU A 136 1.10 1.92 18.11
CA LEU A 136 0.89 3.35 17.94
C LEU A 136 -0.25 3.88 18.85
N LEU A 137 -1.37 3.17 18.90
CA LEU A 137 -2.50 3.43 19.80
C LEU A 137 -2.14 3.25 21.29
N GLY A 138 -1.10 2.46 21.58
CA GLY A 138 -0.60 2.19 22.93
C GLY A 138 -1.32 1.03 23.61
N VAL A 139 -1.65 -0.01 22.84
CA VAL A 139 -2.22 -1.27 23.35
C VAL A 139 -1.36 -2.45 22.93
N ARG A 140 -1.36 -3.53 23.71
CA ARG A 140 -0.72 -4.80 23.35
C ARG A 140 -1.74 -5.93 23.27
N PRO A 141 -1.61 -6.86 22.31
CA PRO A 141 -2.50 -8.02 22.24
C PRO A 141 -2.23 -9.00 23.38
N ARG A 142 -3.28 -9.73 23.79
CA ARG A 142 -3.22 -10.84 24.73
C ARG A 142 -3.37 -12.16 23.99
N TRP A 143 -2.41 -13.06 24.18
CA TRP A 143 -2.43 -14.39 23.59
C TRP A 143 -2.84 -15.45 24.60
N LYS A 144 -3.63 -16.43 24.15
CA LYS A 144 -3.81 -17.72 24.82
C LYS A 144 -2.56 -18.59 24.60
N ASN A 145 -2.47 -19.68 25.36
CA ASN A 145 -1.37 -20.65 25.23
C ASN A 145 -1.26 -21.28 23.83
N ASP A 146 -2.38 -21.39 23.10
CA ASP A 146 -2.44 -21.92 21.74
C ASP A 146 -2.12 -20.88 20.64
N GLY A 147 -1.68 -19.68 21.03
CA GLY A 147 -1.33 -18.58 20.15
C GLY A 147 -2.51 -17.76 19.64
N ARG A 148 -3.76 -18.10 19.99
CA ARG A 148 -4.93 -17.29 19.59
C ARG A 148 -5.01 -15.99 20.39
N ILE A 149 -5.52 -14.95 19.76
CA ILE A 149 -5.77 -13.67 20.43
C ILE A 149 -7.03 -13.77 21.30
N SER A 150 -6.92 -13.36 22.56
CA SER A 150 -8.06 -13.27 23.49
C SER A 150 -8.57 -11.84 23.71
N GLY A 151 -7.79 -10.82 23.35
CA GLY A 151 -8.14 -9.41 23.52
C GLY A 151 -6.91 -8.52 23.45
N VAL A 152 -7.04 -7.28 23.91
CA VAL A 152 -5.93 -6.34 24.10
C VAL A 152 -5.79 -5.93 25.56
N GLU A 153 -4.71 -5.27 25.89
CA GLU A 153 -4.44 -4.59 27.15
C GLU A 153 -3.89 -3.20 26.84
N VAL A 154 -4.43 -2.17 27.50
CA VAL A 154 -3.92 -0.80 27.38
C VAL A 154 -2.58 -0.69 28.10
N VAL A 155 -1.53 -0.29 27.38
CA VAL A 155 -0.20 -0.04 27.96
C VAL A 155 -0.25 1.28 28.74
N PRO A 156 0.15 1.31 30.03
CA PRO A 156 0.19 2.54 30.82
C PRO A 156 1.12 3.59 30.18
N LEU A 157 0.77 4.88 30.25
CA LEU A 157 1.59 5.96 29.66
C LEU A 157 3.03 5.99 30.21
N SER A 158 3.23 5.60 31.47
CA SER A 158 4.56 5.50 32.09
C SER A 158 5.43 4.41 31.46
N GLU A 159 4.83 3.34 30.96
CA GLU A 159 5.51 2.28 30.20
C GLU A 159 5.65 2.68 28.72
N LEU A 160 4.62 3.30 28.14
CA LEU A 160 4.60 3.72 26.73
C LEU A 160 5.64 4.82 26.45
N GLY A 161 5.92 5.71 27.40
CA GLY A 161 6.96 6.73 27.31
C GLY A 161 6.68 7.88 26.33
N ARG A 162 5.46 7.97 25.79
CA ARG A 162 5.02 8.98 24.82
C ARG A 162 3.49 9.18 24.87
N PRO A 163 2.95 10.25 24.26
CA PRO A 163 1.53 10.32 23.92
C PRO A 163 1.09 9.12 23.06
N ARG A 164 -0.18 8.75 23.19
CA ARG A 164 -0.86 7.86 22.25
C ARG A 164 -1.03 8.55 20.90
N VAL A 165 -1.12 7.77 19.84
CA VAL A 165 -1.50 8.24 18.51
C VAL A 165 -2.95 7.85 18.28
N ASP A 166 -3.80 8.79 17.85
CA ASP A 166 -5.14 8.46 17.36
C ASP A 166 -5.00 7.84 15.94
N VAL A 167 -5.23 6.54 15.84
CA VAL A 167 -4.98 5.75 14.62
C VAL A 167 -6.30 5.40 13.94
N CYS A 168 -6.44 5.84 12.70
CA CYS A 168 -7.50 5.44 11.78
C CYS A 168 -6.98 4.37 10.81
N LEU A 169 -7.72 3.28 10.64
CA LEU A 169 -7.43 2.22 9.68
C LEU A 169 -8.35 2.34 8.48
N THR A 170 -7.77 2.49 7.30
CA THR A 170 -8.45 2.27 6.01
C THR A 170 -8.05 0.89 5.50
N VAL A 171 -8.93 -0.09 5.68
CA VAL A 171 -8.63 -1.49 5.34
C VAL A 171 -9.22 -1.83 3.97
N SER A 172 -8.53 -2.66 3.18
CA SER A 172 -9.08 -3.08 1.87
C SER A 172 -10.24 -4.07 2.02
N GLY A 173 -11.08 -4.19 0.99
CA GLY A 173 -12.18 -5.15 0.98
C GLY A 173 -11.72 -6.59 1.24
N PHE A 174 -10.54 -6.99 0.74
CA PHE A 174 -9.99 -8.30 1.05
C PHE A 174 -9.56 -8.44 2.52
N PHE A 175 -9.05 -7.38 3.15
CA PHE A 175 -8.78 -7.39 4.59
C PHE A 175 -10.09 -7.54 5.38
N ARG A 176 -11.14 -6.79 5.00
CA ARG A 176 -12.48 -6.88 5.61
C ARG A 176 -13.01 -8.32 5.58
N ASP A 177 -12.85 -9.00 4.45
CA ASP A 177 -13.40 -10.33 4.24
C ASP A 177 -12.60 -11.41 4.99
N ALA A 178 -11.27 -11.27 5.06
CA ALA A 178 -10.39 -12.24 5.70
C ALA A 178 -10.20 -12.03 7.22
N PHE A 179 -10.32 -10.80 7.71
CA PHE A 179 -9.85 -10.38 9.04
C PHE A 179 -10.88 -9.58 9.85
N ARG A 180 -12.15 -9.99 9.79
CA ARG A 180 -13.21 -9.41 10.64
C ARG A 180 -12.84 -9.36 12.12
N ASN A 181 -12.22 -10.42 12.63
CA ASN A 181 -11.76 -10.50 14.02
C ASN A 181 -10.73 -9.42 14.39
N LEU A 182 -9.89 -8.98 13.44
CA LEU A 182 -8.91 -7.92 13.68
C LEU A 182 -9.57 -6.54 13.70
N MET A 183 -10.57 -6.31 12.84
CA MET A 183 -11.37 -5.08 12.86
C MET A 183 -12.12 -4.92 14.19
N GLU A 184 -12.79 -5.99 14.65
CA GLU A 184 -13.48 -6.01 15.94
C GLU A 184 -12.51 -5.86 17.12
N LEU A 185 -11.31 -6.45 17.04
CA LEU A 185 -10.28 -6.28 18.06
C LEU A 185 -9.77 -4.84 18.15
N PHE A 186 -9.55 -4.19 17.01
CA PHE A 186 -9.07 -2.81 16.96
C PHE A 186 -10.13 -1.82 17.43
N ASP A 187 -11.39 -2.00 17.02
CA ASP A 187 -12.51 -1.18 17.50
C ASP A 187 -12.67 -1.27 19.03
N ARG A 188 -12.54 -2.47 19.61
CA ARG A 188 -12.48 -2.63 21.07
C ARG A 188 -11.28 -1.93 21.70
N ALA A 189 -10.09 -2.02 21.10
CA ALA A 189 -8.92 -1.32 21.59
C ALA A 189 -9.10 0.20 21.62
N VAL A 190 -9.71 0.76 20.58
CA VAL A 190 -10.05 2.18 20.50
C VAL A 190 -11.03 2.57 21.60
N ALA A 191 -12.07 1.75 21.84
CA ALA A 191 -13.01 2.00 22.94
C ALA A 191 -12.35 1.93 24.32
N GLU A 192 -11.45 0.97 24.56
CA GLU A 192 -10.69 0.84 25.81
C GLU A 192 -9.77 2.05 26.03
N VAL A 193 -9.03 2.48 25.01
CA VAL A 193 -8.14 3.65 25.10
C VAL A 193 -8.90 4.95 25.27
N ALA A 194 -10.04 5.12 24.60
CA ALA A 194 -10.89 6.30 24.76
C ALA A 194 -11.56 6.39 26.14
N ALA A 195 -11.65 5.29 26.88
CA ALA A 195 -12.19 5.25 28.24
C ALA A 195 -11.14 5.53 29.32
N MET A 196 -9.86 5.62 28.96
CA MET A 196 -8.78 5.88 29.92
C MET A 196 -8.88 7.30 30.49
N PRO A 197 -8.70 7.49 31.82
CA PRO A 197 -8.70 8.81 32.46
C PRO A 197 -7.36 9.52 32.22
N GLU A 198 -7.04 9.80 30.97
CA GLU A 198 -5.78 10.42 30.53
C GLU A 198 -6.02 11.85 30.02
N PRO A 199 -5.03 12.76 30.19
CA PRO A 199 -5.16 14.12 29.68
C PRO A 199 -5.15 14.14 28.14
N PRO A 200 -5.95 15.02 27.49
CA PRO A 200 -6.04 15.12 26.02
C PRO A 200 -4.70 15.32 25.30
N GLU A 201 -3.72 15.94 25.96
CA GLU A 201 -2.38 16.15 25.41
C GLU A 201 -1.63 14.83 25.20
N MET A 202 -1.88 13.85 26.08
CA MET A 202 -1.28 12.51 26.06
C MET A 202 -2.17 11.48 25.34
N ASN A 203 -3.45 11.77 25.16
CA ASN A 203 -4.40 10.90 24.47
C ASN A 203 -5.28 11.72 23.49
N PRO A 204 -4.80 11.92 22.24
CA PRO A 204 -5.52 12.67 21.21
C PRO A 204 -6.89 12.06 20.85
N LEU A 205 -7.09 10.75 21.06
CA LEU A 205 -8.37 10.09 20.82
C LEU A 205 -9.46 10.59 21.80
N VAL A 206 -9.11 10.86 23.06
CA VAL A 206 -10.03 11.45 24.05
C VAL A 206 -10.43 12.88 23.64
N GLU A 207 -9.48 13.66 23.14
CA GLU A 207 -9.73 15.00 22.60
C GLU A 207 -10.72 14.95 21.43
N ALA A 208 -10.44 14.08 20.45
CA ALA A 208 -11.27 13.87 19.28
C ALA A 208 -12.69 13.41 19.67
N LEU A 209 -12.80 12.42 20.57
CA LEU A 209 -14.09 11.91 21.03
C LEU A 209 -14.94 13.01 21.67
N LYS A 210 -14.36 13.84 22.55
CA LYS A 210 -15.10 14.93 23.19
C LYS A 210 -15.67 15.90 22.16
N ARG A 211 -14.83 16.33 21.21
CA ARG A 211 -15.24 17.24 20.14
C ARG A 211 -16.33 16.64 19.26
N ASP A 212 -16.14 15.40 18.81
CA ASP A 212 -17.09 14.72 17.92
C ASP A 212 -18.43 14.46 18.63
N LEU A 213 -18.41 14.18 19.94
CA LEU A 213 -19.63 14.07 20.75
C LEU A 213 -20.40 15.39 20.83
N GLU A 214 -19.72 16.50 21.14
CA GLU A 214 -20.34 17.83 21.21
C GLU A 214 -20.99 18.19 19.88
N GLU A 215 -20.28 17.97 18.77
CA GLU A 215 -20.78 18.24 17.42
C GLU A 215 -21.99 17.36 17.06
N LEU A 216 -21.88 16.04 17.19
CA LEU A 216 -22.95 15.11 16.83
C LEU A 216 -24.19 15.27 17.72
N CYS A 217 -24.03 15.53 19.01
CA CYS A 217 -25.16 15.81 19.89
C CYS A 217 -25.84 17.13 19.52
N SER A 218 -25.08 18.16 19.12
CA SER A 218 -25.66 19.43 18.66
C SER A 218 -26.48 19.28 17.36
N GLN A 219 -26.18 18.26 16.56
CA GLN A 219 -26.95 17.86 15.37
C GLN A 219 -28.18 17.00 15.70
N GLY A 220 -28.46 16.76 16.99
CA GLY A 220 -29.66 16.05 17.46
C GLY A 220 -29.51 14.54 17.58
N LEU A 221 -28.30 13.97 17.47
CA LEU A 221 -28.07 12.56 17.75
C LEU A 221 -28.12 12.29 19.25
N SER A 222 -28.61 11.10 19.63
CA SER A 222 -28.53 10.67 21.03
C SER A 222 -27.07 10.50 21.45
N PRO A 223 -26.73 10.72 22.73
CA PRO A 223 -25.36 10.53 23.23
C PRO A 223 -24.77 9.15 22.91
N GLU A 224 -25.58 8.10 22.94
CA GLU A 224 -25.14 6.72 22.65
C GLU A 224 -24.76 6.56 21.17
N ARG A 225 -25.61 7.07 20.26
CA ARG A 225 -25.35 7.01 18.82
C ARG A 225 -24.19 7.91 18.43
N ALA A 226 -24.12 9.12 18.98
CA ALA A 226 -23.01 10.04 18.81
C ALA A 226 -21.68 9.39 19.25
N ARG A 227 -21.68 8.75 20.44
CA ARG A 227 -20.49 8.05 20.96
C ARG A 227 -20.05 6.92 20.04
N ARG A 228 -20.97 6.11 19.54
CA ARG A 228 -20.62 5.02 18.62
C ARG A 228 -19.96 5.54 17.34
N LEU A 229 -20.54 6.58 16.74
CA LEU A 229 -20.01 7.19 15.51
C LEU A 229 -18.64 7.82 15.72
N ALA A 230 -18.46 8.57 16.82
CA ALA A 230 -17.21 9.25 17.16
C ALA A 230 -16.03 8.29 17.43
N LEU A 231 -16.33 7.07 17.85
CA LEU A 231 -15.32 6.03 18.15
C LEU A 231 -14.89 5.22 16.92
N PHE A 232 -15.55 5.34 15.77
CA PHE A 232 -15.14 4.57 14.61
C PHE A 232 -13.73 4.98 14.13
N ARG A 233 -12.87 3.98 13.99
CA ARG A 233 -11.49 4.09 13.49
C ARG A 233 -11.11 2.99 12.52
N VAL A 234 -12.07 2.18 12.06
CA VAL A 234 -11.84 1.16 11.03
C VAL A 234 -12.86 1.36 9.93
N PHE A 235 -12.36 1.65 8.74
CA PHE A 235 -13.15 2.02 7.57
C PHE A 235 -12.73 1.20 6.35
N SER A 236 -13.69 0.87 5.49
CA SER A 236 -13.49 0.10 4.25
C SER A 236 -14.64 0.39 3.28
N GLU A 237 -14.55 -0.20 2.10
CA GLU A 237 -15.61 -0.33 1.12
C GLU A 237 -16.88 -0.95 1.71
N PRO A 238 -18.08 -0.73 1.12
CA PRO A 238 -19.28 -1.43 1.53
C PRO A 238 -19.13 -2.96 1.31
N PRO A 239 -19.86 -3.81 2.06
CA PRO A 239 -19.78 -5.25 1.90
C PRO A 239 -20.01 -5.68 0.45
N GLY A 240 -19.13 -6.54 -0.07
CA GLY A 240 -19.17 -7.02 -1.47
C GLY A 240 -18.48 -6.13 -2.50
N ALA A 241 -18.03 -4.93 -2.10
CA ALA A 241 -17.21 -4.06 -2.95
C ALA A 241 -15.71 -4.13 -2.61
N TYR A 242 -14.88 -3.75 -3.58
CA TYR A 242 -13.41 -3.73 -3.52
C TYR A 242 -12.89 -2.55 -4.35
N GLY A 243 -11.75 -1.99 -3.95
CA GLY A 243 -11.17 -0.81 -4.59
C GLY A 243 -11.77 0.48 -4.03
N THR A 244 -11.06 1.60 -4.16
CA THR A 244 -11.53 2.87 -3.58
C THR A 244 -12.37 3.66 -4.58
N GLY A 245 -12.42 3.23 -5.84
CA GLY A 245 -13.02 3.95 -6.96
C GLY A 245 -12.11 5.06 -7.50
N VAL A 246 -11.06 5.45 -6.77
CA VAL A 246 -10.08 6.46 -7.20
C VAL A 246 -9.34 5.98 -8.44
N GLU A 247 -8.97 4.70 -8.48
CA GLU A 247 -8.37 4.04 -9.65
C GLU A 247 -9.23 4.20 -10.90
N THR A 248 -10.54 3.96 -10.79
CA THR A 248 -11.47 4.04 -11.93
C THR A 248 -11.55 5.47 -12.48
N VAL A 249 -11.61 6.45 -11.59
CA VAL A 249 -11.70 7.87 -11.99
C VAL A 249 -10.38 8.37 -12.58
N LEU A 250 -9.25 7.91 -12.04
CA LEU A 250 -7.93 8.23 -12.59
C LEU A 250 -7.73 7.62 -13.98
N ASP A 251 -8.06 6.34 -14.15
CA ASP A 251 -7.94 5.64 -15.44
C ASP A 251 -8.85 6.26 -16.51
N ALA A 252 -10.07 6.66 -16.13
CA ALA A 252 -11.01 7.33 -17.04
C ALA A 252 -10.68 8.81 -17.30
N GLY A 253 -9.68 9.39 -16.60
CA GLY A 253 -9.36 10.82 -16.67
C GLY A 253 -10.48 11.75 -16.16
N ALA A 254 -11.48 11.21 -15.48
CA ALA A 254 -12.75 11.85 -15.11
C ALA A 254 -12.67 12.70 -13.82
N TRP A 255 -11.57 13.45 -13.67
CA TRP A 255 -11.29 14.29 -12.50
C TRP A 255 -10.67 15.62 -12.92
N LYS A 256 -10.87 16.65 -12.10
CA LYS A 256 -10.30 17.99 -12.30
C LYS A 256 -9.43 18.43 -11.12
N SER A 257 -9.68 17.91 -9.93
CA SER A 257 -8.96 18.27 -8.71
C SER A 257 -8.87 17.10 -7.73
N ARG A 258 -7.94 17.20 -6.76
CA ARG A 258 -7.87 16.25 -5.63
C ARG A 258 -9.14 16.19 -4.80
N ARG A 259 -9.96 17.25 -4.81
CA ARG A 259 -11.27 17.27 -4.16
C ARG A 259 -12.24 16.28 -4.81
N ASP A 260 -12.19 16.12 -6.13
CA ASP A 260 -13.02 15.13 -6.83
C ASP A 260 -12.63 13.71 -6.40
N LEU A 261 -11.32 13.44 -6.33
CA LEU A 261 -10.76 12.17 -5.86
C LEU A 261 -11.15 11.90 -4.39
N ALA A 262 -11.12 12.93 -3.54
CA ALA A 262 -11.51 12.83 -2.14
C ALA A 262 -12.98 12.45 -1.97
N GLU A 263 -13.89 13.03 -2.75
CA GLU A 263 -15.32 12.70 -2.65
C GLU A 263 -15.62 11.27 -3.13
N VAL A 264 -14.89 10.77 -4.13
CA VAL A 264 -14.95 9.36 -4.56
C VAL A 264 -14.44 8.44 -3.45
N PHE A 265 -13.26 8.74 -2.89
CA PHE A 265 -12.67 7.97 -1.80
C PHE A 265 -13.61 7.90 -0.59
N LEU A 266 -14.17 9.04 -0.15
CA LEU A 266 -15.12 9.09 0.97
C LEU A 266 -16.42 8.35 0.69
N SER A 267 -16.92 8.40 -0.55
CA SER A 267 -18.13 7.68 -0.92
C SER A 267 -17.95 6.16 -0.85
N THR A 268 -16.76 5.67 -1.21
CA THR A 268 -16.47 4.23 -1.21
C THR A 268 -16.01 3.75 0.16
N MET A 269 -15.00 4.40 0.74
CA MET A 269 -14.36 4.02 2.00
C MET A 269 -15.12 4.46 3.25
N GLY A 270 -16.21 5.22 3.11
CA GLY A 270 -17.01 5.77 4.20
C GLY A 270 -17.86 4.76 4.98
N HIS A 271 -17.50 3.48 5.01
CA HIS A 271 -18.24 2.45 5.74
C HIS A 271 -17.42 1.95 6.93
N ALA A 272 -17.99 2.03 8.12
CA ALA A 272 -17.33 1.66 9.36
C ALA A 272 -17.51 0.17 9.70
N TYR A 273 -16.47 -0.39 10.32
CA TYR A 273 -16.40 -1.78 10.76
C TYR A 273 -15.94 -1.86 12.22
N GLY A 274 -16.42 -2.87 12.93
CA GLY A 274 -16.11 -3.06 14.35
C GLY A 274 -17.15 -3.92 15.06
N GLU A 275 -17.12 -3.91 16.38
CA GLU A 275 -18.11 -4.66 17.16
C GLU A 275 -19.51 -4.09 16.93
N GLY A 276 -20.44 -4.94 16.49
CA GLY A 276 -21.80 -4.52 16.12
C GLY A 276 -21.91 -3.67 14.84
N ALA A 277 -20.83 -3.51 14.07
CA ALA A 277 -20.83 -2.76 12.81
C ALA A 277 -20.11 -3.53 11.69
N TYR A 278 -20.82 -3.79 10.59
CA TYR A 278 -20.26 -4.46 9.42
C TYR A 278 -20.70 -3.72 8.16
N GLY A 279 -19.93 -2.68 7.80
CA GLY A 279 -20.25 -1.82 6.66
C GLY A 279 -21.31 -0.77 6.98
N ALA A 280 -21.33 -0.25 8.20
CA ALA A 280 -22.25 0.83 8.58
C ALA A 280 -21.85 2.12 7.86
N GLU A 281 -22.78 2.76 7.15
CA GLU A 281 -22.51 4.05 6.51
C GLU A 281 -22.13 5.09 7.57
N ALA A 282 -20.94 5.66 7.42
CA ALA A 282 -20.28 6.51 8.39
C ALA A 282 -19.34 7.52 7.69
N ARG A 283 -19.73 8.00 6.50
CA ARG A 283 -18.90 8.89 5.68
C ARG A 283 -18.49 10.16 6.42
N GLU A 284 -19.42 10.75 7.16
CA GLU A 284 -19.14 11.98 7.93
C GLU A 284 -18.22 11.71 9.13
N ALA A 285 -18.28 10.52 9.74
CA ALA A 285 -17.30 10.13 10.76
C ALA A 285 -15.90 9.99 10.16
N LEU A 286 -15.78 9.34 8.99
CA LEU A 286 -14.51 9.27 8.26
C LEU A 286 -13.99 10.67 7.89
N ARG A 287 -14.87 11.54 7.39
CA ARG A 287 -14.54 12.94 7.06
C ARG A 287 -13.99 13.69 8.27
N GLY A 288 -14.65 13.55 9.43
CA GLY A 288 -14.20 14.16 10.69
C GLY A 288 -12.80 13.70 11.09
N VAL A 289 -12.54 12.38 11.07
CA VAL A 289 -11.22 11.80 11.40
C VAL A 289 -10.14 12.25 10.41
N LEU A 290 -10.40 12.17 9.10
CA LEU A 290 -9.43 12.52 8.07
C LEU A 290 -9.13 14.02 8.01
N SER A 291 -10.08 14.89 8.34
CA SER A 291 -9.85 16.35 8.40
C SER A 291 -8.80 16.77 9.45
N ARG A 292 -8.54 15.90 10.44
CA ARG A 292 -7.59 16.13 11.53
C ARG A 292 -6.35 15.26 11.43
N THR A 293 -6.22 14.44 10.38
CA THR A 293 -5.11 13.50 10.21
C THR A 293 -3.82 14.23 9.84
N GLU A 294 -2.76 14.05 10.62
CA GLU A 294 -1.43 14.65 10.36
C GLU A 294 -0.58 13.78 9.43
N VAL A 295 -0.66 12.46 9.62
CA VAL A 295 0.18 11.48 8.91
C VAL A 295 -0.67 10.46 8.17
N THR A 296 -0.28 10.17 6.93
CA THR A 296 -0.77 8.98 6.21
C THR A 296 0.34 7.95 6.09
N TYR A 297 0.01 6.68 6.25
CA TYR A 297 0.99 5.61 6.33
C TYR A 297 0.58 4.35 5.56
N LYS A 298 1.51 3.83 4.77
CA LYS A 298 1.44 2.50 4.19
C LYS A 298 2.83 1.85 4.30
N ASN A 299 2.84 0.54 4.52
CA ASN A 299 4.07 -0.24 4.57
C ASN A 299 4.09 -1.32 3.47
N GLU A 300 5.25 -1.50 2.87
CA GLU A 300 5.62 -2.49 1.87
C GLU A 300 6.48 -3.57 2.53
N ASP A 301 5.90 -4.77 2.68
CA ASP A 301 6.52 -5.87 3.41
C ASP A 301 7.54 -6.67 2.60
N THR A 302 7.67 -6.44 1.29
CA THR A 302 8.51 -7.25 0.39
C THR A 302 9.30 -6.40 -0.60
N ARG A 303 10.37 -6.94 -1.19
CA ARG A 303 11.17 -6.22 -2.20
C ARG A 303 10.55 -6.29 -3.60
N GLU A 304 9.76 -7.32 -3.87
CA GLU A 304 9.17 -7.62 -5.17
C GLU A 304 7.95 -6.74 -5.48
N ILE A 305 7.35 -6.13 -4.45
CA ILE A 305 6.18 -5.28 -4.58
C ILE A 305 6.49 -3.95 -3.90
N ASP A 306 6.45 -2.90 -4.70
CA ASP A 306 6.66 -1.50 -4.33
C ASP A 306 5.44 -0.63 -4.73
N ILE A 307 5.48 0.66 -4.38
CA ILE A 307 4.37 1.60 -4.67
C ILE A 307 4.06 1.76 -6.17
N LEU A 308 4.98 1.35 -7.07
CA LEU A 308 4.82 1.37 -8.52
C LEU A 308 4.50 -0.01 -9.11
N SER A 309 4.02 -0.95 -8.29
CA SER A 309 3.72 -2.32 -8.74
C SER A 309 2.26 -2.52 -9.18
N CYS A 310 1.31 -1.71 -8.68
CA CYS A 310 -0.07 -1.66 -9.15
C CYS A 310 -0.76 -0.34 -8.74
N ASP A 311 -1.88 -0.02 -9.38
CA ASP A 311 -2.75 1.14 -9.08
C ASP A 311 -3.27 1.13 -7.65
N CYS A 312 -3.52 -0.05 -7.08
CA CYS A 312 -4.06 -0.18 -5.72
C CYS A 312 -3.26 0.65 -4.71
N PHE A 313 -1.93 0.72 -4.82
CA PHE A 313 -1.13 1.54 -3.89
C PHE A 313 -1.56 3.00 -3.91
N ASN A 314 -1.65 3.57 -5.11
CA ASN A 314 -2.12 4.94 -5.29
C ASN A 314 -3.61 5.10 -4.94
N ALA A 315 -4.45 4.14 -5.32
CA ALA A 315 -5.89 4.19 -5.06
C ALA A 315 -6.22 4.27 -3.56
N TYR A 316 -5.51 3.49 -2.74
CA TYR A 316 -5.71 3.49 -1.29
C TYR A 316 -4.88 4.57 -0.59
N HIS A 317 -3.55 4.57 -0.77
CA HIS A 317 -2.67 5.48 -0.03
C HIS A 317 -2.62 6.87 -0.65
N GLY A 318 -2.51 6.96 -1.97
CA GLY A 318 -2.66 8.24 -2.68
C GLY A 318 -4.06 8.83 -2.52
N GLY A 319 -5.12 8.04 -2.69
CA GLY A 319 -6.50 8.47 -2.45
C GLY A 319 -6.71 8.98 -1.02
N LEU A 320 -6.10 8.34 -0.02
CA LEU A 320 -6.07 8.81 1.35
C LEU A 320 -5.32 10.16 1.47
N ASN A 321 -4.16 10.32 0.81
CA ASN A 321 -3.42 11.60 0.79
C ASN A 321 -4.27 12.72 0.23
N ALA A 322 -4.86 12.51 -0.95
CA ALA A 322 -5.74 13.47 -1.62
C ALA A 322 -6.94 13.86 -0.75
N THR A 323 -7.50 12.88 -0.03
CA THR A 323 -8.64 13.09 0.88
C THR A 323 -8.23 13.93 2.09
N VAL A 324 -7.14 13.59 2.76
CA VAL A 324 -6.65 14.36 3.91
C VAL A 324 -6.29 15.79 3.48
N GLU A 325 -5.64 15.98 2.33
CA GLU A 325 -5.31 17.30 1.79
C GLU A 325 -6.57 18.11 1.47
N ALA A 326 -7.56 17.51 0.79
CA ALA A 326 -8.80 18.19 0.42
C ALA A 326 -9.64 18.60 1.63
N LEU A 327 -9.62 17.83 2.72
CA LEU A 327 -10.40 18.10 3.92
C LEU A 327 -9.70 19.06 4.90
N SER A 328 -8.39 18.92 5.07
CA SER A 328 -7.62 19.73 6.03
C SER A 328 -7.08 21.03 5.43
N GLY A 329 -7.02 21.12 4.10
CA GLY A 329 -6.38 22.20 3.36
C GLY A 329 -4.85 22.19 3.45
N ARG A 330 -4.24 21.10 3.95
CA ARG A 330 -2.78 20.95 4.11
C ARG A 330 -2.35 19.59 3.59
N LYS A 331 -1.22 19.55 2.87
CA LYS A 331 -0.61 18.28 2.43
C LYS A 331 -0.22 17.46 3.67
N PRO A 332 -0.69 16.21 3.83
CA PRO A 332 -0.30 15.38 4.96
C PRO A 332 1.16 14.98 4.85
N VAL A 333 1.78 14.67 5.99
CA VAL A 333 3.06 13.96 5.97
C VAL A 333 2.77 12.52 5.57
N SER A 334 3.13 12.15 4.34
CA SER A 334 2.87 10.81 3.80
C SER A 334 4.12 9.96 3.88
N TYR A 335 4.04 8.81 4.54
CA TYR A 335 5.14 7.85 4.65
C TYR A 335 4.81 6.55 3.92
N SER A 336 5.76 6.10 3.10
CA SER A 336 5.82 4.76 2.51
C SER A 336 7.02 4.04 3.14
N ALA A 337 6.74 3.04 3.97
CA ALA A 337 7.77 2.33 4.71
C ALA A 337 8.07 0.97 4.08
N SER A 338 9.30 0.49 4.22
CA SER A 338 9.68 -0.86 3.83
C SER A 338 10.08 -1.68 5.04
N THR A 339 9.43 -2.84 5.18
CA THR A 339 9.78 -3.89 6.15
C THR A 339 10.18 -5.17 5.43
N ALA A 340 10.69 -5.04 4.20
CA ALA A 340 11.26 -6.14 3.43
C ALA A 340 12.42 -6.82 4.18
N ASP A 341 13.24 -6.02 4.88
CA ASP A 341 14.10 -6.49 5.96
C ASP A 341 13.37 -6.28 7.31
N PRO A 342 12.84 -7.33 7.95
CA PRO A 342 12.10 -7.20 9.20
C PRO A 342 12.95 -6.71 10.38
N GLU A 343 14.27 -6.83 10.31
CA GLU A 343 15.19 -6.37 11.36
C GLU A 343 15.55 -4.89 11.21
N ARG A 344 15.38 -4.32 10.01
CA ARG A 344 15.72 -2.92 9.72
C ARG A 344 14.59 -2.24 8.93
N PRO A 345 13.47 -1.88 9.58
CA PRO A 345 12.43 -1.09 8.94
C PRO A 345 12.98 0.25 8.42
N VAL A 346 12.63 0.59 7.19
CA VAL A 346 13.02 1.85 6.56
C VAL A 346 11.77 2.70 6.37
N VAL A 347 11.77 3.92 6.91
CA VAL A 347 10.64 4.86 6.76
C VAL A 347 11.05 6.04 5.90
N ARG A 348 10.52 6.09 4.67
CA ARG A 348 10.69 7.19 3.73
C ARG A 348 9.39 7.97 3.62
N THR A 349 9.49 9.26 3.33
CA THR A 349 8.30 9.96 2.81
C THR A 349 7.91 9.32 1.48
N THR A 350 6.64 9.42 1.09
CA THR A 350 6.18 8.88 -0.21
C THR A 350 6.92 9.53 -1.39
N GLU A 351 7.31 10.81 -1.26
CA GLU A 351 8.17 11.50 -2.24
C GLU A 351 9.61 10.94 -2.26
N GLU A 352 10.19 10.66 -1.09
CA GLU A 352 11.51 10.00 -0.99
C GLU A 352 11.48 8.59 -1.57
N GLU A 353 10.42 7.82 -1.33
CA GLU A 353 10.23 6.48 -1.90
C GLU A 353 10.06 6.54 -3.42
N MET A 354 9.23 7.47 -3.93
CA MET A 354 9.09 7.71 -5.36
C MET A 354 10.45 8.03 -6.00
N ARG A 355 11.23 8.96 -5.43
CA ARG A 355 12.57 9.31 -5.91
C ARG A 355 13.56 8.13 -5.84
N PHE A 356 13.46 7.32 -4.79
CA PHE A 356 14.27 6.13 -4.62
C PHE A 356 13.99 5.11 -5.74
N LEU A 357 12.72 4.76 -5.94
CA LEU A 357 12.27 3.84 -7.00
C LEU A 357 12.59 4.36 -8.40
N PHE A 358 12.49 5.67 -8.59
CA PHE A 358 12.84 6.30 -9.86
C PHE A 358 14.28 5.98 -10.27
N ARG A 359 15.22 5.98 -9.30
CA ARG A 359 16.63 5.66 -9.55
C ARG A 359 16.91 4.16 -9.61
N ILE A 360 16.35 3.39 -8.67
CA ILE A 360 16.72 1.97 -8.55
C ILE A 360 15.97 1.07 -9.53
N LYS A 361 14.83 1.52 -10.06
CA LYS A 361 13.92 0.76 -10.91
C LYS A 361 13.62 1.49 -12.21
N VAL A 362 12.90 2.62 -12.14
CA VAL A 362 12.33 3.28 -13.34
C VAL A 362 13.40 3.68 -14.35
N LEU A 363 14.47 4.34 -13.93
CA LEU A 363 15.56 4.73 -14.84
C LEU A 363 16.71 3.72 -14.87
N ASN A 364 16.61 2.59 -14.17
CA ASN A 364 17.70 1.63 -14.09
C ASN A 364 17.80 0.82 -15.39
N PRO A 365 18.92 0.91 -16.15
CA PRO A 365 19.08 0.16 -17.40
C PRO A 365 18.94 -1.35 -17.22
N ARG A 366 19.36 -1.93 -16.08
CA ARG A 366 19.20 -3.37 -15.84
C ARG A 366 17.73 -3.77 -15.78
N TRP A 367 16.88 -2.95 -15.16
CA TRP A 367 15.45 -3.21 -15.07
C TRP A 367 14.76 -3.04 -16.42
N ILE A 368 15.08 -1.96 -17.14
CA ILE A 368 14.55 -1.70 -18.49
C ILE A 368 14.95 -2.81 -19.46
N GLU A 369 16.23 -3.18 -19.53
CA GLU A 369 16.70 -4.25 -20.41
C GLU A 369 16.14 -5.62 -20.00
N GLY A 370 15.97 -5.89 -18.70
CA GLY A 370 15.28 -7.08 -18.22
C GLY A 370 13.85 -7.17 -18.74
N LEU A 371 13.07 -6.08 -18.67
CA LEU A 371 11.72 -6.05 -19.24
C LEU A 371 11.71 -6.18 -20.76
N LYS A 372 12.66 -5.57 -21.48
CA LYS A 372 12.72 -5.65 -22.94
C LYS A 372 12.86 -7.08 -23.47
N GLN A 373 13.44 -7.99 -22.70
CA GLN A 373 13.50 -9.42 -23.04
C GLN A 373 12.12 -10.08 -23.13
N HIS A 374 11.08 -9.46 -22.56
CA HIS A 374 9.70 -9.94 -22.56
C HIS A 374 8.80 -9.30 -23.63
N GLY A 375 9.38 -8.60 -24.61
CA GLY A 375 8.67 -8.11 -25.80
C GLY A 375 7.40 -7.31 -25.46
N PHE A 376 6.24 -7.77 -25.95
CA PHE A 376 4.95 -7.09 -25.76
C PHE A 376 4.62 -6.82 -24.28
N LYS A 377 4.83 -7.81 -23.40
CA LYS A 377 4.53 -7.66 -21.96
C LYS A 377 5.48 -6.69 -21.29
N GLY A 378 6.77 -6.75 -21.63
CA GLY A 378 7.77 -5.82 -21.13
C GLY A 378 7.48 -4.37 -21.52
N ALA A 379 7.08 -4.17 -22.79
CA ALA A 379 6.63 -2.86 -23.27
C ALA A 379 5.38 -2.36 -22.52
N GLY A 380 4.40 -3.25 -22.29
CA GLY A 380 3.22 -2.93 -21.49
C GLY A 380 3.56 -2.55 -20.04
N ASP A 381 4.50 -3.23 -19.40
CA ASP A 381 4.92 -2.92 -18.03
C ASP A 381 5.64 -1.58 -17.92
N LEU A 382 6.48 -1.25 -18.91
CA LEU A 382 7.15 0.06 -18.98
C LEU A 382 6.13 1.20 -19.14
N SER A 383 5.14 1.04 -20.01
CA SER A 383 4.03 2.00 -20.18
C SER A 383 3.19 2.11 -18.90
N ARG A 384 2.85 0.97 -18.28
CA ARG A 384 2.07 0.95 -17.04
C ARG A 384 2.74 1.70 -15.90
N VAL A 385 4.07 1.62 -15.78
CA VAL A 385 4.80 2.39 -14.75
C VAL A 385 4.67 3.89 -14.96
N VAL A 386 4.61 4.38 -16.21
CA VAL A 386 4.34 5.81 -16.49
C VAL A 386 2.94 6.20 -16.03
N ASP A 387 1.92 5.38 -16.29
CA ASP A 387 0.57 5.59 -15.75
C ASP A 387 0.57 5.65 -14.22
N LEU A 388 1.28 4.73 -13.54
CA LEU A 388 1.34 4.70 -12.07
C LEU A 388 2.02 5.94 -11.50
N ILE A 389 3.09 6.44 -12.12
CA ILE A 389 3.79 7.65 -11.70
C ILE A 389 2.86 8.86 -11.84
N PHE A 390 2.18 9.01 -12.97
CA PHE A 390 1.17 10.05 -13.17
C PHE A 390 0.05 9.98 -12.13
N GLN A 391 -0.47 8.78 -11.87
CA GLN A 391 -1.54 8.55 -10.91
C GLN A 391 -1.14 8.92 -9.48
N TRP A 392 0.08 8.57 -9.07
CA TRP A 392 0.65 8.98 -7.79
C TRP A 392 0.80 10.49 -7.66
N ASP A 393 1.18 11.16 -8.73
CA ASP A 393 1.33 12.61 -8.72
C ASP A 393 -0.02 13.34 -8.63
N ALA A 394 -1.01 12.83 -9.37
CA ALA A 394 -2.39 13.32 -9.33
C ALA A 394 -2.96 13.30 -7.90
N THR A 395 -2.69 12.24 -7.14
CA THR A 395 -3.21 12.10 -5.77
C THR A 395 -2.33 12.74 -4.70
N SER A 396 -1.01 12.80 -4.89
CA SER A 396 -0.07 13.02 -3.79
C SER A 396 1.03 14.05 -4.05
N ASP A 397 1.16 14.60 -5.27
CA ASP A 397 2.18 15.60 -5.61
C ASP A 397 3.59 15.13 -5.26
N VAL A 398 4.04 14.02 -5.87
CA VAL A 398 5.28 13.31 -5.50
C VAL A 398 6.28 13.20 -6.65
N VAL A 399 5.97 13.75 -7.82
CA VAL A 399 6.80 13.70 -9.01
C VAL A 399 7.27 15.10 -9.36
N SER A 400 8.57 15.27 -9.52
CA SER A 400 9.15 16.57 -9.91
C SER A 400 9.18 16.75 -11.43
N ASP A 401 9.24 18.00 -11.91
CA ASP A 401 9.43 18.32 -13.33
C ASP A 401 10.61 17.57 -13.96
N ARG A 402 11.71 17.47 -13.22
CA ARG A 402 12.90 16.72 -13.66
C ARG A 402 12.61 15.24 -13.87
N MET A 403 11.77 14.63 -13.04
CA MET A 403 11.40 13.23 -13.20
C MET A 403 10.54 13.04 -14.45
N TYR A 404 9.57 13.91 -14.72
CA TYR A 404 8.81 13.84 -15.99
C TYR A 404 9.72 14.03 -17.21
N GLU A 405 10.65 14.98 -17.14
CA GLU A 405 11.64 15.23 -18.19
C GLU A 405 12.51 13.99 -18.46
N GLU A 406 13.02 13.34 -17.40
CA GLU A 406 13.82 12.11 -17.50
C GLU A 406 12.97 10.93 -18.05
N LEU A 407 11.70 10.78 -17.63
CA LEU A 407 10.78 9.80 -18.21
C LEU A 407 10.57 10.03 -19.71
N ALA A 408 10.25 11.27 -20.11
CA ALA A 408 10.02 11.61 -21.50
C ALA A 408 11.25 11.28 -22.37
N ARG A 409 12.44 11.68 -21.91
CA ARG A 409 13.69 11.44 -22.63
C ARG A 409 14.04 9.96 -22.71
N THR A 410 13.89 9.21 -21.63
CA THR A 410 14.28 7.80 -21.59
C THR A 410 13.26 6.90 -22.27
N TYR A 411 11.95 7.09 -22.05
CA TYR A 411 10.94 6.12 -22.47
C TYR A 411 10.30 6.48 -23.81
N ALA A 412 10.01 7.77 -24.04
CA ALA A 412 9.31 8.22 -25.24
C ALA A 412 10.25 8.66 -26.35
N LEU A 413 11.32 9.39 -26.02
CA LEU A 413 12.16 10.10 -27.00
C LEU A 413 13.50 9.42 -27.32
N ASP A 414 13.90 8.40 -26.57
CA ASP A 414 15.09 7.61 -26.88
C ASP A 414 14.86 6.77 -28.16
N PRO A 415 15.71 6.88 -29.19
CA PRO A 415 15.53 6.14 -30.44
C PRO A 415 15.56 4.62 -30.27
N GLY A 416 16.31 4.10 -29.29
CA GLY A 416 16.37 2.67 -29.00
C GLY A 416 15.07 2.15 -28.40
N MET A 417 14.51 2.88 -27.45
CA MET A 417 13.23 2.59 -26.83
C MET A 417 12.09 2.71 -27.83
N GLN A 418 12.07 3.76 -28.65
CA GLN A 418 11.08 3.90 -29.71
C GLN A 418 11.09 2.71 -30.69
N ARG A 419 12.26 2.25 -31.14
CA ARG A 419 12.36 1.05 -31.99
C ARG A 419 11.85 -0.19 -31.28
N PHE A 420 12.14 -0.34 -29.99
CA PHE A 420 11.66 -1.45 -29.18
C PHE A 420 10.12 -1.43 -29.09
N PHE A 421 9.52 -0.29 -28.73
CA PHE A 421 8.07 -0.18 -28.61
C PHE A 421 7.37 -0.37 -29.96
N ARG A 422 7.80 0.31 -31.03
CA ARG A 422 7.20 0.13 -32.37
C ARG A 422 7.20 -1.34 -32.81
N LYS A 423 8.28 -2.07 -32.51
CA LYS A 423 8.38 -3.50 -32.83
C LYS A 423 7.47 -4.39 -31.97
N HIS A 424 7.36 -4.11 -30.69
CA HIS A 424 6.78 -5.06 -29.73
C HIS A 424 5.39 -4.67 -29.21
N ASN A 425 5.11 -3.38 -29.04
CA ASN A 425 3.83 -2.84 -28.61
C ASN A 425 3.74 -1.33 -28.92
N PRO A 426 3.38 -0.93 -30.15
CA PRO A 426 3.29 0.49 -30.54
C PRO A 426 2.27 1.28 -29.71
N ALA A 427 1.17 0.65 -29.28
CA ALA A 427 0.18 1.29 -28.42
C ALA A 427 0.75 1.72 -27.05
N ALA A 428 1.75 1.00 -26.53
CA ALA A 428 2.44 1.40 -25.30
C ALA A 428 3.25 2.69 -25.47
N LEU A 429 3.87 2.92 -26.63
CA LEU A 429 4.58 4.17 -26.91
C LEU A 429 3.64 5.35 -27.04
N LEU A 430 2.51 5.16 -27.74
CA LEU A 430 1.47 6.17 -27.85
C LEU A 430 0.96 6.56 -26.46
N ASN A 431 0.57 5.57 -25.64
CA ASN A 431 0.10 5.81 -24.27
C ASN A 431 1.13 6.59 -23.42
N ILE A 432 2.42 6.22 -23.47
CA ILE A 432 3.47 6.96 -22.73
C ILE A 432 3.50 8.43 -23.14
N ALA A 433 3.48 8.69 -24.45
CA ALA A 433 3.53 10.06 -24.96
C ALA A 433 2.28 10.87 -24.60
N GLU A 434 1.09 10.28 -24.76
CA GLU A 434 -0.19 10.87 -24.36
C GLU A 434 -0.23 11.17 -22.87
N ARG A 435 0.22 10.24 -22.02
CA ARG A 435 0.19 10.41 -20.56
C ARG A 435 1.12 11.53 -20.10
N LEU A 436 2.30 11.65 -20.70
CA LEU A 436 3.24 12.75 -20.41
C LEU A 436 2.67 14.10 -20.85
N LEU A 437 1.99 14.16 -22.01
CA LEU A 437 1.29 15.35 -22.45
C LEU A 437 0.11 15.69 -21.55
N GLU A 438 -0.63 14.68 -21.06
CA GLU A 438 -1.69 14.87 -20.09
C GLU A 438 -1.16 15.45 -18.77
N ALA A 439 -0.01 14.95 -18.28
CA ALA A 439 0.66 15.49 -17.09
C ALA A 439 0.96 16.99 -17.25
N ALA A 440 1.48 17.39 -18.41
CA ALA A 440 1.74 18.80 -18.72
C ALA A 440 0.44 19.62 -18.82
N ASN A 441 -0.58 19.11 -19.52
CA ASN A 441 -1.86 19.79 -19.70
C ASN A 441 -2.62 19.98 -18.38
N ARG A 442 -2.47 19.06 -17.42
CA ARG A 442 -3.06 19.14 -16.07
C ARG A 442 -2.22 19.95 -15.08
N GLY A 443 -1.03 20.43 -15.50
CA GLY A 443 -0.12 21.17 -14.62
C GLY A 443 0.55 20.31 -13.55
N LEU A 444 0.56 18.98 -13.71
CA LEU A 444 1.35 18.07 -12.88
C LEU A 444 2.83 18.19 -13.24
N TRP A 445 3.12 18.24 -14.54
CA TRP A 445 4.41 18.66 -15.07
C TRP A 445 4.37 20.16 -15.36
N GLN A 446 4.94 20.97 -14.47
CA GLN A 446 4.72 22.41 -14.41
C GLN A 446 5.57 23.18 -15.42
N ASN A 447 6.86 22.81 -15.55
CA ASN A 447 7.81 23.51 -16.42
C ASN A 447 8.47 22.54 -17.42
N PRO A 448 7.72 21.95 -18.36
CA PRO A 448 8.30 21.13 -19.42
C PRO A 448 9.21 21.95 -20.33
N ASP A 449 10.36 21.36 -20.73
CA ASP A 449 11.16 21.91 -21.82
C ASP A 449 10.30 21.99 -23.09
N PRO A 450 10.12 23.19 -23.70
CA PRO A 450 9.32 23.34 -24.91
C PRO A 450 9.74 22.44 -26.06
N GLU A 451 11.05 22.13 -26.17
CA GLU A 451 11.54 21.20 -27.19
C GLU A 451 11.02 19.79 -26.94
N VAL A 452 11.13 19.30 -25.71
CA VAL A 452 10.64 17.96 -25.34
C VAL A 452 9.13 17.88 -25.50
N LEU A 453 8.40 18.91 -25.08
CA LEU A 453 6.95 18.94 -25.22
C LEU A 453 6.52 18.89 -26.70
N ASN A 454 7.20 19.62 -27.59
CA ASN A 454 6.90 19.57 -29.01
C ASN A 454 7.24 18.21 -29.62
N ARG A 455 8.37 17.61 -29.25
CA ARG A 455 8.74 16.27 -29.70
C ARG A 455 7.76 15.18 -29.25
N LEU A 456 7.16 15.32 -28.06
CA LEU A 456 6.11 14.42 -27.60
C LEU A 456 4.83 14.57 -28.45
N LYS A 457 4.44 15.80 -28.81
CA LYS A 457 3.29 16.05 -29.71
C LYS A 457 3.52 15.46 -31.10
N ASP A 458 4.71 15.68 -31.66
CA ASP A 458 5.09 15.12 -32.96
C ASP A 458 5.07 13.59 -32.93
N LEU A 459 5.54 12.99 -31.82
CA LEU A 459 5.51 11.54 -31.62
C LEU A 459 4.08 10.99 -31.56
N VAL A 460 3.16 11.66 -30.86
CA VAL A 460 1.74 11.24 -30.86
C VAL A 460 1.16 11.25 -32.28
N LEU A 461 1.36 12.35 -33.02
CA LEU A 461 0.87 12.47 -34.41
C LEU A 461 1.49 11.42 -35.35
N GLU A 462 2.76 11.07 -35.14
CA GLU A 462 3.43 9.99 -35.88
C GLU A 462 2.82 8.63 -35.54
N MET A 463 2.65 8.34 -34.25
CA MET A 463 2.11 7.06 -33.78
C MET A 463 0.64 6.85 -34.15
N GLU A 464 -0.19 7.89 -34.13
CA GLU A 464 -1.59 7.84 -34.59
C GLU A 464 -1.64 7.42 -36.07
N ARG A 465 -0.80 8.02 -36.92
CA ARG A 465 -0.70 7.65 -38.34
C ARG A 465 -0.15 6.25 -38.60
N GLU A 466 0.68 5.72 -37.70
CA GLU A 466 1.20 4.36 -37.80
C GLU A 466 0.17 3.30 -37.38
N LEU A 467 -0.79 3.67 -36.52
CA LEU A 467 -1.78 2.77 -35.90
C LEU A 467 -3.15 2.78 -36.58
N GLU A 468 -3.54 3.90 -37.19
CA GLU A 468 -4.70 4.03 -38.09
C GLU A 468 -4.40 3.47 -39.49
#